data_AF-A0AAD9SI73-F1
#
_entry.id   AF-A0AAD9SI73-F1
#
_cell.length_a   1.000
_cell.length_b   1.000
_cell.length_c   1.000
_cell.angle_alpha   90.00
_cell.angle_beta   90.00
_cell.angle_gamma   90.00
#
_symmetry.space_group_name_H-M   'P 1'
#
loop_
_entity.id
_entity.type
_entity.pdbx_description
1 polymer ?
#
loop_
_entity_poly.entity_id
_entity_poly.type
_entity_poly.pdbx_seq_one_letter_code
_entity_poly.pdbx_strand_id
1 'polypeptide(L)'
;MKLYAIGDLHLSYPANRDAWSELDLHLDDGLILCGDLGEKAEQLELAFSTATKCFREVFWCPGNHELYTLASSAGAPPQLRGEAKYNQCVAIARKYGVHTPEDEFVVWEGEGGPALIAPIFTLYDYSFRPDHIKDKAEALKWAEEMDTVATDEFILHPDPYPSREKWCDALVENTQAKLETAMNRGLPLIIVNHWPLREDLIWIPKAPRFTLWCGTKKTEDWHKRYNAKVVVSGHLHVRRTDWKDGVRFEECSWGYPRQWDDVRKSGKDINSLLREILPGPPKPEGDAVPTQWRRWG
;
A
#
# COMPACT_ATOMS: atom_id res chain seq x y z
N MET A 1 22.14 1.61 -7.68
CA MET A 1 21.13 0.90 -6.86
C MET A 1 19.96 1.84 -6.72
N LYS A 2 18.87 1.53 -7.41
CA LYS A 2 17.61 2.28 -7.38
C LYS A 2 16.59 1.56 -6.52
N LEU A 3 15.57 2.30 -6.10
CA LEU A 3 14.45 1.75 -5.35
C LEU A 3 13.17 1.99 -6.16
N TYR A 4 12.46 0.92 -6.47
CA TYR A 4 11.19 0.96 -7.18
C TYR A 4 10.02 0.64 -6.26
N ALA A 5 8.80 0.97 -6.68
CA ALA A 5 7.57 0.56 -6.02
C ALA A 5 6.48 0.16 -7.01
N ILE A 6 5.65 -0.79 -6.57
CA ILE A 6 4.40 -1.18 -7.22
C ILE A 6 3.48 -1.81 -6.18
N GLY A 7 2.17 -1.57 -6.29
CA GLY A 7 1.15 -2.20 -5.45
C GLY A 7 -0.02 -2.69 -6.29
N ASP A 8 -1.02 -3.28 -5.64
CA ASP A 8 -2.29 -3.65 -6.26
C ASP A 8 -2.08 -4.61 -7.43
N LEU A 9 -1.26 -5.64 -7.21
CA LEU A 9 -0.92 -6.64 -8.22
C LEU A 9 -2.11 -7.54 -8.52
N HIS A 10 -3.01 -7.76 -7.56
CA HIS A 10 -4.23 -8.56 -7.73
C HIS A 10 -3.97 -9.88 -8.48
N LEU A 11 -3.04 -10.69 -7.96
CA LEU A 11 -2.59 -11.92 -8.61
C LEU A 11 -3.65 -13.04 -8.61
N SER A 12 -4.89 -12.77 -8.21
CA SER A 12 -6.05 -13.62 -8.51
C SER A 12 -6.42 -13.59 -10.00
N TYR A 13 -6.10 -12.52 -10.72
CA TYR A 13 -6.33 -12.40 -12.15
C TYR A 13 -5.19 -13.06 -12.96
N PRO A 14 -5.51 -14.01 -13.86
CA PRO A 14 -4.49 -14.67 -14.70
C PRO A 14 -3.63 -13.68 -15.49
N ALA A 15 -4.24 -12.65 -16.11
CA ALA A 15 -3.51 -11.65 -16.88
C ALA A 15 -2.48 -10.87 -16.04
N ASN A 16 -2.76 -10.62 -14.75
CA ASN A 16 -1.80 -9.96 -13.86
C ASN A 16 -0.67 -10.93 -13.47
N ARG A 17 -0.98 -12.23 -13.24
CA ARG A 17 0.06 -13.24 -13.00
C ARG A 17 0.99 -13.43 -14.19
N ASP A 18 0.42 -13.51 -15.39
CA ASP A 18 1.18 -13.69 -16.63
C ASP A 18 2.07 -12.47 -16.89
N ALA A 19 1.60 -11.25 -16.62
CA ALA A 19 2.45 -10.06 -16.75
C ALA A 19 3.51 -9.99 -15.63
N TRP A 20 3.18 -10.40 -14.40
CA TRP A 20 4.13 -10.42 -13.28
C TRP A 20 5.32 -11.37 -13.50
N SER A 21 5.14 -12.47 -14.25
CA SER A 21 6.24 -13.37 -14.59
C SER A 21 7.26 -12.78 -15.57
N GLU A 22 6.94 -11.64 -16.20
CA GLU A 22 7.80 -10.96 -17.19
C GLU A 22 8.60 -9.81 -16.57
N LEU A 23 8.78 -9.80 -15.25
CA LEU A 23 9.65 -8.81 -14.60
C LEU A 23 11.10 -8.97 -15.05
N ASP A 24 11.71 -7.85 -15.42
CA ASP A 24 13.13 -7.76 -15.74
C ASP A 24 14.00 -7.99 -14.49
N LEU A 25 15.25 -8.40 -14.73
CA LEU A 25 16.24 -8.56 -13.67
C LEU A 25 16.81 -7.20 -13.25
N HIS A 26 16.68 -6.92 -11.96
CA HIS A 26 17.08 -5.71 -11.26
C HIS A 26 17.96 -6.08 -10.03
N LEU A 27 18.98 -6.92 -10.26
CA LEU A 27 19.73 -7.61 -9.20
C LEU A 27 20.56 -6.69 -8.28
N ASP A 28 20.64 -5.40 -8.58
CA ASP A 28 21.30 -4.37 -7.75
C ASP A 28 20.29 -3.42 -7.07
N ASP A 29 19.01 -3.54 -7.39
CA ASP A 29 17.95 -2.60 -7.01
C ASP A 29 17.01 -3.20 -5.97
N GLY A 30 16.23 -2.33 -5.34
CA GLY A 30 15.18 -2.70 -4.38
C GLY A 30 13.79 -2.55 -4.95
N LEU A 31 12.83 -3.32 -4.43
CA LEU A 31 11.41 -3.23 -4.78
C LEU A 31 10.53 -3.11 -3.54
N ILE A 32 9.65 -2.11 -3.53
CA ILE A 32 8.56 -1.95 -2.58
C ILE A 32 7.28 -2.52 -3.18
N LEU A 33 6.64 -3.42 -2.43
CA LEU A 33 5.32 -3.99 -2.70
C LEU A 33 4.28 -3.37 -1.74
N CYS A 34 3.55 -2.35 -2.20
CA CYS A 34 2.67 -1.54 -1.34
C CYS A 34 1.22 -2.06 -1.20
N GLY A 35 1.09 -3.37 -0.92
CA GLY A 35 -0.18 -4.04 -0.63
C GLY A 35 -0.96 -4.53 -1.85
N ASP A 36 -2.03 -5.28 -1.60
CA ASP A 36 -2.94 -5.88 -2.57
C ASP A 36 -2.24 -6.79 -3.61
N LEU A 37 -1.37 -7.68 -3.13
CA LEU A 37 -0.74 -8.72 -3.93
C LEU A 37 -1.73 -9.79 -4.37
N GLY A 38 -2.65 -10.17 -3.48
CA GLY A 38 -3.69 -11.18 -3.68
C GLY A 38 -4.32 -11.60 -2.36
N GLU A 39 -5.40 -12.38 -2.42
CA GLU A 39 -6.18 -12.78 -1.24
C GLU A 39 -5.70 -14.10 -0.59
N LYS A 40 -4.94 -14.91 -1.34
CA LYS A 40 -4.55 -16.27 -0.93
C LYS A 40 -3.05 -16.41 -0.73
N ALA A 41 -2.67 -17.32 0.17
CA ALA A 41 -1.27 -17.58 0.50
C ALA A 41 -0.42 -17.89 -0.74
N GLU A 42 -0.94 -18.69 -1.69
CA GLU A 42 -0.20 -19.08 -2.90
C GLU A 42 0.09 -17.88 -3.82
N GLN A 43 -0.76 -16.84 -3.79
CA GLN A 43 -0.56 -15.62 -4.55
C GLN A 43 0.52 -14.75 -3.91
N LEU A 44 0.58 -14.68 -2.57
CA LEU A 44 1.66 -14.01 -1.85
C LEU A 44 3.00 -14.75 -2.09
N GLU A 45 3.00 -16.09 -2.04
CA GLU A 45 4.19 -16.88 -2.37
C GLU A 45 4.67 -16.61 -3.81
N LEU A 46 3.75 -16.53 -4.77
CA LEU A 46 4.07 -16.16 -6.15
C LEU A 46 4.65 -14.74 -6.24
N ALA A 47 4.01 -13.75 -5.59
CA ALA A 47 4.47 -12.38 -5.60
C ALA A 47 5.89 -12.25 -5.07
N PHE A 48 6.14 -12.76 -3.86
CA PHE A 48 7.44 -12.63 -3.21
C PHE A 48 8.53 -13.46 -3.89
N SER A 49 8.22 -14.69 -4.32
CA SER A 49 9.22 -15.54 -4.98
C SER A 49 9.67 -15.01 -6.34
N THR A 50 8.80 -14.32 -7.09
CA THR A 50 9.20 -13.63 -8.32
C THR A 50 9.97 -12.35 -7.98
N ALA A 51 9.47 -11.53 -7.06
CA ALA A 51 10.14 -10.28 -6.68
C ALA A 51 11.58 -10.52 -6.21
N THR A 52 11.83 -11.52 -5.36
CA THR A 52 13.16 -11.79 -4.81
C THR A 52 14.10 -12.53 -5.77
N LYS A 53 13.58 -13.04 -6.91
CA LYS A 53 14.41 -13.49 -8.03
C LYS A 53 14.86 -12.33 -8.92
N CYS A 54 14.05 -11.29 -9.02
CA CYS A 54 14.30 -10.15 -9.90
C CYS A 54 15.02 -9.00 -9.19
N PHE A 55 14.79 -8.79 -7.88
CA PHE A 55 15.33 -7.67 -7.12
C PHE A 55 16.20 -8.16 -5.96
N ARG A 56 17.22 -7.37 -5.61
CA ARG A 56 18.14 -7.70 -4.53
C ARG A 56 17.46 -7.69 -3.17
N GLU A 57 16.60 -6.71 -2.95
CA GLU A 57 16.00 -6.42 -1.66
C GLU A 57 14.53 -6.04 -1.86
N VAL A 58 13.64 -6.65 -1.09
CA VAL A 58 12.20 -6.50 -1.28
C VAL A 58 11.55 -6.11 0.04
N PHE A 59 10.67 -5.12 -0.02
CA PHE A 59 9.92 -4.57 1.10
C PHE A 59 8.43 -4.73 0.83
N TRP A 60 7.63 -5.00 1.86
CA TRP A 60 6.20 -5.20 1.70
C TRP A 60 5.41 -4.61 2.88
N CYS A 61 4.24 -4.05 2.57
CA CYS A 61 3.18 -3.80 3.54
C CYS A 61 1.86 -4.44 3.06
N PRO A 62 0.98 -4.91 3.96
CA PRO A 62 -0.30 -5.51 3.58
C PRO A 62 -1.27 -4.46 3.01
N GLY A 63 -2.10 -4.88 2.05
CA GLY A 63 -3.33 -4.19 1.68
C GLY A 63 -4.57 -4.82 2.29
N ASN A 64 -5.75 -4.39 1.87
CA ASN A 64 -7.00 -4.98 2.36
C ASN A 64 -7.24 -6.40 1.78
N HIS A 65 -6.81 -6.66 0.55
CA HIS A 65 -7.06 -7.94 -0.11
C HIS A 65 -6.33 -9.10 0.57
N GLU A 66 -5.09 -8.92 1.05
CA GLU A 66 -4.39 -9.95 1.80
C GLU A 66 -5.11 -10.36 3.09
N LEU A 67 -5.92 -9.44 3.65
CA LEU A 67 -6.65 -9.63 4.91
C LEU A 67 -8.03 -10.25 4.69
N TYR A 68 -8.44 -10.49 3.44
CA TYR A 68 -9.72 -11.12 3.14
C TYR A 68 -9.76 -12.58 3.55
N THR A 69 -10.83 -12.94 4.25
CA THR A 69 -11.17 -14.33 4.53
C THR A 69 -12.20 -14.82 3.52
N LEU A 70 -11.70 -15.42 2.43
CA LEU A 70 -12.56 -15.98 1.39
C LEU A 70 -13.37 -17.18 1.90
N ALA A 71 -14.59 -17.35 1.36
CA ALA A 71 -15.41 -18.52 1.65
C ALA A 71 -14.67 -19.81 1.26
N SER A 72 -14.66 -20.79 2.16
CA SER A 72 -14.07 -22.10 1.90
C SER A 72 -15.11 -23.09 1.37
N SER A 73 -14.65 -24.08 0.60
CA SER A 73 -15.49 -25.23 0.22
C SER A 73 -15.89 -26.04 1.46
N ALA A 74 -17.06 -26.68 1.40
CA ALA A 74 -17.55 -27.52 2.50
C ALA A 74 -16.50 -28.56 2.94
N GLY A 75 -16.20 -28.62 4.24
CA GLY A 75 -15.24 -29.54 4.84
C GLY A 75 -13.79 -29.03 4.96
N ALA A 76 -13.49 -27.82 4.48
CA ALA A 76 -12.19 -27.20 4.69
C ALA A 76 -11.98 -26.74 6.15
N PRO A 77 -10.72 -26.70 6.65
CA PRO A 77 -10.43 -26.16 7.98
C PRO A 77 -10.85 -24.69 8.10
N PRO A 78 -11.07 -24.19 9.33
CA PRO A 78 -11.40 -22.78 9.58
C PRO A 78 -10.38 -21.87 8.92
N GLN A 79 -10.87 -20.89 8.15
CA GLN A 79 -10.01 -19.92 7.51
C GLN A 79 -9.50 -18.91 8.54
N LEU A 80 -8.24 -18.50 8.40
CA LEU A 80 -7.66 -17.45 9.24
C LEU A 80 -8.37 -16.12 9.00
N ARG A 81 -8.44 -15.30 10.06
CA ARG A 81 -9.11 -14.00 10.12
C ARG A 81 -8.23 -13.00 10.88
N GLY A 82 -8.46 -11.71 10.63
CA GLY A 82 -7.83 -10.61 11.35
C GLY A 82 -6.33 -10.74 11.53
N GLU A 83 -5.86 -10.52 12.74
CA GLU A 83 -4.44 -10.54 13.09
C GLU A 83 -3.77 -11.89 12.78
N ALA A 84 -4.48 -13.01 12.94
CA ALA A 84 -3.95 -14.32 12.59
C ALA A 84 -3.71 -14.48 11.08
N LYS A 85 -4.60 -13.91 10.24
CA LYS A 85 -4.43 -13.86 8.79
C LYS A 85 -3.28 -12.94 8.39
N TYR A 86 -3.16 -11.77 9.03
CA TYR A 86 -2.02 -10.87 8.85
C TYR A 86 -0.69 -11.56 9.18
N ASN A 87 -0.61 -12.24 10.33
CA ASN A 87 0.58 -12.96 10.75
C ASN A 87 0.98 -14.09 9.80
N GLN A 88 0.02 -14.74 9.14
CA GLN A 88 0.31 -15.68 8.05
C GLN A 88 1.01 -14.97 6.86
N CYS A 89 0.54 -13.78 6.48
CA CYS A 89 1.15 -13.01 5.39
C CYS A 89 2.60 -12.61 5.75
N VAL A 90 2.83 -12.14 6.98
CA VAL A 90 4.17 -11.82 7.49
C VAL A 90 5.08 -13.05 7.47
N ALA A 91 4.58 -14.21 7.91
CA ALA A 91 5.35 -15.45 7.90
C ALA A 91 5.73 -15.88 6.47
N ILE A 92 4.83 -15.72 5.51
CA ILE A 92 5.11 -15.98 4.09
C ILE A 92 6.16 -15.00 3.55
N ALA A 93 6.04 -13.70 3.81
CA ALA A 93 7.02 -12.71 3.39
C ALA A 93 8.42 -13.04 3.94
N ARG A 94 8.53 -13.34 5.24
CA ARG A 94 9.79 -13.72 5.90
C ARG A 94 10.42 -15.01 5.34
N LYS A 95 9.61 -15.99 4.90
CA LYS A 95 10.10 -17.20 4.20
C LYS A 95 10.90 -16.87 2.94
N TYR A 96 10.61 -15.75 2.28
CA TYR A 96 11.32 -15.28 1.09
C TYR A 96 12.35 -14.19 1.38
N GLY A 97 12.58 -13.84 2.65
CA GLY A 97 13.51 -12.76 3.03
C GLY A 97 12.98 -11.35 2.71
N VAL A 98 11.67 -11.18 2.56
CA VAL A 98 11.04 -9.87 2.34
C VAL A 98 10.89 -9.13 3.67
N HIS A 99 11.27 -7.85 3.70
CA HIS A 99 11.10 -6.98 4.87
C HIS A 99 9.63 -6.57 5.06
N THR A 100 9.13 -6.70 6.28
CA THR A 100 7.72 -6.51 6.63
C THR A 100 7.53 -5.36 7.63
N PRO A 101 6.28 -4.92 7.91
CA PRO A 101 6.03 -3.91 8.94
C PRO A 101 6.46 -4.35 10.34
N GLU A 102 6.65 -5.65 10.58
CA GLU A 102 7.07 -6.22 11.87
C GLU A 102 8.59 -6.21 12.07
N ASP A 103 9.38 -5.91 11.04
CA ASP A 103 10.85 -5.95 11.09
C ASP A 103 11.46 -4.55 11.27
N GLU A 104 12.64 -4.43 11.85
CA GLU A 104 13.35 -3.15 11.96
C GLU A 104 13.51 -2.46 10.59
N PHE A 105 13.37 -1.14 10.56
CA PHE A 105 13.50 -0.38 9.30
C PHE A 105 14.94 -0.42 8.77
N VAL A 106 15.07 -0.73 7.49
CA VAL A 106 16.37 -0.95 6.84
C VAL A 106 16.88 0.33 6.22
N VAL A 107 18.19 0.53 6.28
CA VAL A 107 18.84 1.64 5.57
C VAL A 107 19.04 1.26 4.12
N TRP A 108 18.47 2.05 3.24
CA TRP A 108 18.78 2.03 1.83
C TRP A 108 19.92 3.00 1.53
N GLU A 109 21.07 2.51 1.07
CA GLU A 109 22.26 3.33 0.73
C GLU A 109 22.41 3.60 -0.78
N GLY A 110 21.33 3.44 -1.55
CA GLY A 110 21.35 3.62 -3.01
C GLY A 110 21.35 5.08 -3.49
N GLU A 111 21.14 5.22 -4.80
CA GLU A 111 20.98 6.52 -5.45
C GLU A 111 19.82 7.30 -4.81
N GLY A 112 19.94 8.62 -4.75
CA GLY A 112 19.02 9.45 -3.98
C GLY A 112 19.44 9.61 -2.51
N GLY A 113 20.45 8.89 -2.02
CA GLY A 113 21.05 9.08 -0.69
C GLY A 113 20.41 8.22 0.39
N PRO A 114 21.08 8.11 1.56
CA PRO A 114 20.68 7.19 2.62
C PRO A 114 19.30 7.56 3.18
N ALA A 115 18.41 6.58 3.25
CA ALA A 115 17.08 6.72 3.82
C ALA A 115 16.66 5.42 4.51
N LEU A 116 15.74 5.50 5.47
CA LEU A 116 15.14 4.32 6.07
C LEU A 116 13.88 3.92 5.33
N ILE A 117 13.81 2.68 4.87
CA ILE A 117 12.59 2.14 4.28
C ILE A 117 11.71 1.65 5.42
N ALA A 118 10.52 2.24 5.54
CA ALA A 118 9.58 2.01 6.62
C ALA A 118 8.26 1.47 6.08
N PRO A 119 8.16 0.15 5.82
CA PRO A 119 6.87 -0.50 5.63
C PRO A 119 6.06 -0.39 6.92
N ILE A 120 4.82 0.07 6.80
CA ILE A 120 3.89 0.22 7.92
C ILE A 120 2.53 -0.39 7.56
N PHE A 121 1.70 -0.63 8.57
CA PHE A 121 0.34 -1.12 8.41
C PHE A 121 -0.58 -0.32 9.34
N THR A 122 -1.52 0.44 8.78
CA THR A 122 -2.44 1.28 9.58
C THR A 122 -3.90 0.89 9.50
N LEU A 123 -4.32 0.18 8.44
CA LEU A 123 -5.74 0.00 8.12
C LEU A 123 -6.45 1.37 8.01
N TYR A 124 -7.72 1.44 8.42
CA TYR A 124 -8.57 2.64 8.38
C TYR A 124 -9.59 2.63 9.54
N ASP A 125 -10.16 3.80 9.83
CA ASP A 125 -11.09 4.03 10.95
C ASP A 125 -12.34 4.85 10.56
N TYR A 126 -12.69 4.91 9.27
CA TYR A 126 -13.83 5.68 8.74
C TYR A 126 -13.78 7.19 9.05
N SER A 127 -12.61 7.73 9.44
CA SER A 127 -12.47 9.16 9.72
C SER A 127 -12.36 10.02 8.47
N PHE A 128 -12.06 9.42 7.30
CA PHE A 128 -12.17 10.05 5.96
C PHE A 128 -13.64 10.12 5.48
N ARG A 129 -14.53 10.45 6.41
CA ARG A 129 -15.93 10.76 6.16
C ARG A 129 -16.13 12.27 6.21
N PRO A 130 -17.14 12.82 5.50
CA PRO A 130 -17.48 14.23 5.62
C PRO A 130 -17.81 14.62 7.06
N ASP A 131 -17.39 15.82 7.49
CA ASP A 131 -17.55 16.28 8.88
C ASP A 131 -19.01 16.36 9.36
N HIS A 132 -19.98 16.48 8.44
CA HIS A 132 -21.40 16.49 8.80
C HIS A 132 -21.97 15.09 9.10
N ILE A 133 -21.24 14.02 8.78
CA ILE A 133 -21.61 12.63 9.06
C ILE A 133 -21.03 12.23 10.42
N LYS A 134 -21.90 11.95 11.38
CA LYS A 134 -21.51 11.95 12.81
C LYS A 134 -20.70 10.72 13.19
N ASP A 135 -21.17 9.56 12.75
CA ASP A 135 -20.63 8.27 13.15
C ASP A 135 -20.53 7.29 11.98
N LYS A 136 -19.95 6.12 12.27
CA LYS A 136 -19.78 5.03 11.31
C LYS A 136 -21.11 4.52 10.75
N ALA A 137 -22.15 4.41 11.57
CA ALA A 137 -23.42 3.86 11.11
C ALA A 137 -24.08 4.78 10.08
N GLU A 138 -24.01 6.10 10.31
CA GLU A 138 -24.43 7.10 9.33
C GLU A 138 -23.54 7.10 8.08
N ALA A 139 -22.21 6.96 8.24
CA ALA A 139 -21.27 6.90 7.13
C ALA A 139 -21.51 5.69 6.22
N LEU A 140 -21.79 4.51 6.78
CA LEU A 140 -22.10 3.32 6.00
C LEU A 140 -23.40 3.47 5.21
N LYS A 141 -24.45 4.03 5.82
CA LYS A 141 -25.70 4.35 5.10
C LYS A 141 -25.47 5.36 3.98
N TRP A 142 -24.66 6.39 4.24
CA TRP A 142 -24.26 7.35 3.23
C TRP A 142 -23.52 6.67 2.07
N ALA A 143 -22.60 5.74 2.32
CA ALA A 143 -21.95 5.00 1.22
C ALA A 143 -22.90 4.04 0.48
N GLU A 144 -23.85 3.43 1.20
CA GLU A 144 -24.87 2.51 0.65
C GLU A 144 -25.83 3.22 -0.33
N GLU A 145 -26.21 4.47 -0.06
CA GLU A 145 -27.03 5.29 -0.97
C GLU A 145 -26.42 5.47 -2.39
N MET A 146 -25.12 5.22 -2.57
CA MET A 146 -24.44 5.25 -3.87
C MET A 146 -23.92 3.87 -4.31
N ASP A 147 -24.31 2.78 -3.66
CA ASP A 147 -23.83 1.42 -3.94
C ASP A 147 -22.29 1.29 -3.87
N THR A 148 -21.66 2.01 -2.92
CA THR A 148 -20.18 2.08 -2.78
C THR A 148 -19.63 1.37 -1.55
N VAL A 149 -20.37 0.43 -0.96
CA VAL A 149 -19.93 -0.30 0.23
C VAL A 149 -18.75 -1.23 -0.11
N ALA A 150 -17.64 -1.09 0.62
CA ALA A 150 -16.47 -1.93 0.41
C ALA A 150 -16.74 -3.40 0.77
N THR A 151 -16.14 -4.31 0.01
CA THR A 151 -16.15 -5.75 0.28
C THR A 151 -15.58 -6.08 1.67
N ASP A 152 -14.68 -5.23 2.17
CA ASP A 152 -14.11 -5.29 3.51
C ASP A 152 -15.16 -5.45 4.62
N GLU A 153 -16.35 -4.83 4.47
CA GLU A 153 -17.43 -4.93 5.46
C GLU A 153 -17.87 -6.38 5.73
N PHE A 154 -17.66 -7.26 4.75
CA PHE A 154 -18.15 -8.62 4.77
C PHE A 154 -17.05 -9.65 5.06
N ILE A 155 -15.80 -9.37 4.66
CA ILE A 155 -14.73 -10.39 4.67
C ILE A 155 -13.38 -9.92 5.24
N LEU A 156 -13.23 -8.64 5.61
CA LEU A 156 -12.08 -8.16 6.39
C LEU A 156 -12.46 -8.12 7.88
N HIS A 157 -12.19 -9.23 8.55
CA HIS A 157 -12.54 -9.40 9.96
C HIS A 157 -11.45 -8.82 10.87
N PRO A 158 -11.80 -8.05 11.92
CA PRO A 158 -10.83 -7.38 12.78
C PRO A 158 -10.31 -8.20 13.96
N ASP A 159 -10.59 -9.50 14.03
CA ASP A 159 -10.21 -10.34 15.17
C ASP A 159 -8.71 -10.17 15.55
N PRO A 160 -8.34 -10.08 16.84
CA PRO A 160 -9.19 -10.16 18.04
C PRO A 160 -9.85 -8.83 18.45
N TYR A 161 -9.64 -7.76 17.68
CA TYR A 161 -10.17 -6.45 17.99
C TYR A 161 -11.69 -6.39 17.75
N PRO A 162 -12.45 -5.63 18.55
CA PRO A 162 -13.91 -5.59 18.44
C PRO A 162 -14.41 -4.86 17.17
N SER A 163 -13.55 -4.08 16.50
CA SER A 163 -13.86 -3.41 15.24
C SER A 163 -12.58 -3.09 14.46
N ARG A 164 -12.74 -2.80 13.16
CA ARG A 164 -11.64 -2.33 12.30
C ARG A 164 -11.05 -1.00 12.79
N GLU A 165 -11.86 -0.11 13.37
CA GLU A 165 -11.37 1.11 14.03
C GLU A 165 -10.46 0.78 15.22
N LYS A 166 -10.81 -0.19 16.05
CA LYS A 166 -9.98 -0.59 17.19
C LYS A 166 -8.71 -1.32 16.79
N TRP A 167 -8.74 -2.04 15.67
CA TRP A 167 -7.52 -2.58 15.08
C TRP A 167 -6.63 -1.46 14.53
N CYS A 168 -7.20 -0.52 13.77
CA CYS A 168 -6.52 0.68 13.28
C CYS A 168 -5.88 1.49 14.43
N ASP A 169 -6.61 1.70 15.54
CA ASP A 169 -6.08 2.38 16.73
C ASP A 169 -4.78 1.73 17.23
N ALA A 170 -4.79 0.40 17.42
CA ALA A 170 -3.63 -0.34 17.91
C ALA A 170 -2.46 -0.34 16.90
N LEU A 171 -2.77 -0.51 15.61
CA LEU A 171 -1.79 -0.47 14.52
C LEU A 171 -1.09 0.89 14.42
N VAL A 172 -1.86 1.97 14.53
CA VAL A 172 -1.35 3.34 14.51
C VAL A 172 -0.45 3.61 15.71
N GLU A 173 -0.85 3.19 16.91
CA GLU A 173 -0.06 3.36 18.14
C GLU A 173 1.29 2.63 18.05
N ASN A 174 1.26 1.35 17.65
CA ASN A 174 2.47 0.54 17.47
C ASN A 174 3.41 1.12 16.41
N THR A 175 2.85 1.54 15.27
CA THR A 175 3.62 2.14 14.17
C THR A 175 4.23 3.47 14.59
N GLN A 176 3.47 4.32 15.31
CA GLN A 176 3.98 5.59 15.82
C GLN A 176 5.20 5.38 16.73
N ALA A 177 5.14 4.45 17.68
CA ALA A 177 6.27 4.16 18.57
C ALA A 177 7.54 3.74 17.79
N LYS A 178 7.36 2.97 16.71
CA LYS A 178 8.45 2.52 15.84
C LYS A 178 9.04 3.65 14.99
N LEU A 179 8.19 4.51 14.42
CA LEU A 179 8.62 5.72 13.70
C LEU A 179 9.37 6.68 14.63
N GLU A 180 8.88 6.91 15.84
CA GLU A 180 9.56 7.73 16.86
C GLU A 180 10.95 7.17 17.21
N THR A 181 11.08 5.85 17.33
CA THR A 181 12.37 5.19 17.55
C THR A 181 13.31 5.38 16.35
N ALA A 182 12.79 5.24 15.13
CA ALA A 182 13.56 5.38 13.90
C ALA A 182 14.15 6.78 13.71
N MET A 183 13.46 7.82 14.20
CA MET A 183 13.95 9.21 14.13
C MET A 183 15.32 9.41 14.82
N ASN A 184 15.65 8.59 15.82
CA ASN A 184 16.96 8.65 16.50
C ASN A 184 18.14 8.32 15.56
N ARG A 185 17.88 7.71 14.41
CA ARG A 185 18.90 7.38 13.41
C ARG A 185 19.31 8.57 12.54
N GLY A 186 18.58 9.68 12.60
CA GLY A 186 18.91 10.92 11.86
C GLY A 186 18.82 10.82 10.33
N LEU A 187 18.19 9.77 9.81
CA LEU A 187 17.97 9.56 8.38
C LEU A 187 16.52 9.90 8.01
N PRO A 188 16.26 10.41 6.80
CA PRO A 188 14.89 10.60 6.33
C PRO A 188 14.19 9.25 6.10
N LEU A 189 12.86 9.24 6.21
CA LEU A 189 12.06 8.03 5.99
C LEU A 189 11.50 7.94 4.57
N ILE A 190 11.43 6.73 4.04
CA ILE A 190 10.54 6.34 2.94
C ILE A 190 9.41 5.55 3.58
N ILE A 191 8.28 6.21 3.84
CA ILE A 191 7.14 5.57 4.52
C ILE A 191 6.31 4.85 3.47
N VAL A 192 6.05 3.57 3.67
CA VAL A 192 5.29 2.73 2.74
C VAL A 192 4.05 2.20 3.46
N ASN A 193 2.87 2.58 3.00
CA ASN A 193 1.61 2.10 3.54
C ASN A 193 0.63 1.87 2.39
N HIS A 194 -0.18 0.81 2.42
CA HIS A 194 -1.15 0.59 1.35
C HIS A 194 -2.17 1.75 1.27
N TRP A 195 -2.73 2.14 2.41
CA TRP A 195 -3.64 3.29 2.51
C TRP A 195 -2.89 4.62 2.47
N PRO A 196 -3.37 5.61 1.69
CA PRO A 196 -2.84 6.97 1.74
C PRO A 196 -2.88 7.54 3.17
N LEU A 197 -1.82 8.25 3.57
CA LEU A 197 -1.70 8.83 4.91
C LEU A 197 -2.47 10.15 5.10
N ARG A 198 -3.10 10.67 4.05
CA ARG A 198 -3.79 11.96 4.08
C ARG A 198 -5.11 11.90 3.33
N GLU A 199 -6.14 12.56 3.88
CA GLU A 199 -7.47 12.61 3.25
C GLU A 199 -7.44 13.37 1.92
N ASP A 200 -6.63 14.44 1.83
CA ASP A 200 -6.52 15.28 0.64
C ASP A 200 -5.79 14.60 -0.54
N LEU A 201 -5.29 13.38 -0.33
CA LEU A 201 -4.75 12.52 -1.38
C LEU A 201 -5.79 11.59 -2.01
N ILE A 202 -6.99 11.51 -1.42
CA ILE A 202 -8.04 10.63 -1.95
C ILE A 202 -8.69 11.29 -3.17
N TRP A 203 -8.47 10.71 -4.35
CA TRP A 203 -9.16 11.10 -5.58
C TRP A 203 -9.66 9.85 -6.30
N ILE A 204 -10.96 9.62 -6.20
CA ILE A 204 -11.65 8.45 -6.75
C ILE A 204 -13.02 8.90 -7.26
N PRO A 205 -13.08 9.72 -8.33
CA PRO A 205 -14.30 10.39 -8.76
C PRO A 205 -15.42 9.45 -9.21
N LYS A 206 -15.08 8.19 -9.53
CA LYS A 206 -16.05 7.14 -9.88
C LYS A 206 -16.67 6.45 -8.66
N ALA A 207 -16.09 6.62 -7.48
CA ALA A 207 -16.56 6.04 -6.22
C ALA A 207 -16.33 7.03 -5.06
N PRO A 208 -16.87 8.26 -5.12
CA PRO A 208 -16.47 9.34 -4.20
C PRO A 208 -16.80 9.08 -2.72
N ARG A 209 -17.75 8.20 -2.42
CA ARG A 209 -18.10 7.81 -1.04
C ARG A 209 -17.27 6.64 -0.50
N PHE A 210 -16.38 6.07 -1.31
CA PHE A 210 -15.47 5.00 -0.89
C PHE A 210 -14.33 5.49 0.01
N THR A 211 -14.20 6.82 0.19
CA THR A 211 -13.17 7.43 1.06
C THR A 211 -13.14 6.87 2.48
N LEU A 212 -14.27 6.36 2.98
CA LEU A 212 -14.40 5.76 4.31
C LEU A 212 -13.39 4.64 4.59
N TRP A 213 -12.99 3.90 3.55
CA TRP A 213 -12.08 2.75 3.64
C TRP A 213 -10.65 3.08 3.22
N CYS A 214 -10.34 4.37 3.00
CA CYS A 214 -9.08 4.80 2.39
C CYS A 214 -8.00 5.28 3.40
N GLY A 215 -8.25 5.22 4.70
CA GLY A 215 -7.23 5.56 5.71
C GLY A 215 -7.78 6.13 7.01
N THR A 216 -6.95 6.89 7.72
CA THR A 216 -7.27 7.53 9.00
C THR A 216 -6.68 8.94 9.09
N LYS A 217 -7.41 9.88 9.69
CA LYS A 217 -6.95 11.25 9.98
C LYS A 217 -5.79 11.31 10.98
N LYS A 218 -5.48 10.20 11.68
CA LYS A 218 -4.40 10.13 12.67
C LYS A 218 -2.99 10.22 12.07
N THR A 219 -2.86 9.98 10.77
CA THR A 219 -1.56 9.95 10.07
C THR A 219 -1.31 11.19 9.21
N GLU A 220 -2.23 12.17 9.24
CA GLU A 220 -2.27 13.33 8.33
C GLU A 220 -0.98 14.17 8.32
N ASP A 221 -0.24 14.20 9.43
CA ASP A 221 1.01 14.96 9.59
C ASP A 221 2.29 14.09 9.63
N TRP A 222 2.17 12.76 9.47
CA TRP A 222 3.29 11.83 9.65
C TRP A 222 4.45 12.09 8.69
N HIS A 223 4.17 12.54 7.47
CA HIS A 223 5.20 12.90 6.50
C HIS A 223 6.10 14.04 6.99
N LYS A 224 5.54 15.02 7.70
CA LYS A 224 6.31 16.10 8.34
C LYS A 224 6.93 15.65 9.65
N ARG A 225 6.11 15.07 10.52
CA ARG A 225 6.49 14.70 11.89
C ARG A 225 7.66 13.73 11.93
N TYR A 226 7.73 12.82 10.97
CA TYR A 226 8.79 11.80 10.89
C TYR A 226 9.77 12.03 9.73
N ASN A 227 9.92 13.28 9.28
CA ASN A 227 10.93 13.66 8.28
C ASN A 227 10.92 12.73 7.04
N ALA A 228 9.72 12.47 6.51
CA ALA A 228 9.58 11.62 5.34
C ALA A 228 10.13 12.35 4.12
N LYS A 229 10.91 11.62 3.31
CA LYS A 229 11.37 12.07 2.00
C LYS A 229 10.37 11.71 0.91
N VAL A 230 9.81 10.50 0.99
CA VAL A 230 8.75 10.01 0.10
C VAL A 230 7.75 9.21 0.93
N VAL A 231 6.47 9.32 0.61
CA VAL A 231 5.42 8.43 1.09
C VAL A 231 4.87 7.64 -0.10
N VAL A 232 4.83 6.32 0.02
CA VAL A 232 4.39 5.40 -1.04
C VAL A 232 3.08 4.74 -0.61
N SER A 233 2.11 4.72 -1.52
CA SER A 233 0.80 4.11 -1.32
C SER A 233 0.26 3.41 -2.56
N GLY A 234 -0.80 2.62 -2.38
CA GLY A 234 -1.57 1.98 -3.43
C GLY A 234 -3.06 2.25 -3.24
N HIS A 235 -3.88 1.19 -3.24
CA HIS A 235 -5.30 1.14 -2.84
C HIS A 235 -6.27 1.85 -3.79
N LEU A 236 -5.95 3.07 -4.24
CA LEU A 236 -6.89 3.89 -4.99
C LEU A 236 -7.02 3.47 -6.45
N HIS A 237 -5.99 2.77 -6.98
CA HIS A 237 -5.86 2.48 -8.40
C HIS A 237 -5.83 3.75 -9.25
N VAL A 238 -5.22 4.80 -8.72
CA VAL A 238 -5.10 6.12 -9.34
C VAL A 238 -3.66 6.62 -9.24
N ARG A 239 -2.83 6.05 -10.11
CA ARG A 239 -1.41 6.34 -10.24
C ARG A 239 -1.14 7.83 -10.43
N ARG A 240 -0.38 8.40 -9.50
CA ARG A 240 -0.02 9.82 -9.53
C ARG A 240 1.15 10.14 -8.59
N THR A 241 1.70 11.32 -8.79
CA THR A 241 2.67 11.95 -7.87
C THR A 241 2.07 13.25 -7.35
N ASP A 242 2.05 13.41 -6.04
CA ASP A 242 1.68 14.65 -5.36
C ASP A 242 2.85 15.19 -4.55
N TRP A 243 2.82 16.49 -4.25
CA TRP A 243 3.75 17.13 -3.33
C TRP A 243 2.97 17.86 -2.25
N LYS A 244 3.19 17.50 -0.99
CA LYS A 244 2.54 18.11 0.17
C LYS A 244 3.59 18.48 1.18
N ASP A 245 3.60 19.75 1.60
CA ASP A 245 4.61 20.28 2.54
C ASP A 245 6.07 20.01 2.12
N GLY A 246 6.33 19.96 0.81
CA GLY A 246 7.65 19.64 0.25
C GLY A 246 8.00 18.15 0.22
N VAL A 247 7.14 17.25 0.72
CA VAL A 247 7.31 15.80 0.66
C VAL A 247 6.60 15.23 -0.57
N ARG A 248 7.24 14.27 -1.25
CA ARG A 248 6.67 13.57 -2.41
C ARG A 248 5.78 12.42 -1.97
N PHE A 249 4.59 12.34 -2.52
CA PHE A 249 3.66 11.23 -2.33
C PHE A 249 3.49 10.51 -3.67
N GLU A 250 3.62 9.18 -3.64
CA GLU A 250 3.53 8.34 -4.82
C GLU A 250 2.40 7.32 -4.62
N GLU A 251 1.37 7.42 -5.47
CA GLU A 251 0.42 6.33 -5.65
C GLU A 251 0.94 5.43 -6.77
N CYS A 252 1.19 4.17 -6.41
CA CYS A 252 1.95 3.19 -7.17
C CYS A 252 1.10 1.98 -7.59
N SER A 253 -0.22 2.10 -7.59
CA SER A 253 -1.11 0.99 -7.92
C SER A 253 -0.90 0.51 -9.36
N TRP A 254 -0.95 -0.80 -9.55
CA TRP A 254 -1.09 -1.40 -10.87
C TRP A 254 -2.56 -1.61 -11.23
N GLY A 255 -3.30 -2.28 -10.36
CA GLY A 255 -4.74 -2.48 -10.45
C GLY A 255 -5.16 -3.67 -11.32
N TYR A 256 -6.46 -3.75 -11.60
CA TYR A 256 -7.09 -4.85 -12.33
C TYR A 256 -6.74 -4.83 -13.83
N PRO A 257 -6.85 -5.99 -14.54
CA PRO A 257 -6.52 -6.11 -15.97
C PRO A 257 -7.06 -5.00 -16.89
N ARG A 258 -8.29 -4.53 -16.64
CA ARG A 258 -8.92 -3.48 -17.45
C ARG A 258 -8.33 -2.09 -17.23
N GLN A 259 -7.71 -1.84 -16.08
CA GLN A 259 -7.16 -0.54 -15.69
C GLN A 259 -5.79 -0.27 -16.32
N TRP A 260 -5.08 -1.32 -16.76
CA TRP A 260 -3.79 -1.20 -17.44
C TRP A 260 -3.81 -1.74 -18.89
N ASP A 261 -4.98 -2.05 -19.44
CA ASP A 261 -5.10 -2.55 -20.82
C ASP A 261 -4.55 -1.56 -21.86
N ASP A 262 -4.63 -0.26 -21.59
CA ASP A 262 -4.08 0.78 -22.45
C ASP A 262 -2.55 0.82 -22.41
N VAL A 263 -1.93 0.47 -21.27
CA VAL A 263 -0.48 0.25 -21.13
C VAL A 263 -0.04 -0.83 -22.10
N ARG A 264 -0.69 -1.99 -22.06
CA ARG A 264 -0.41 -3.12 -22.97
C ARG A 264 -0.58 -2.72 -24.43
N LYS A 265 -1.67 -2.03 -24.77
CA LYS A 265 -1.94 -1.53 -26.14
C LYS A 265 -0.91 -0.52 -26.63
N SER A 266 -0.22 0.18 -25.72
CA SER A 266 0.84 1.13 -26.06
C SER A 266 2.22 0.48 -26.26
N GLY A 267 2.30 -0.85 -26.23
CA GLY A 267 3.56 -1.60 -26.34
C GLY A 267 4.42 -1.58 -25.07
N LYS A 268 3.81 -1.22 -23.93
CA LYS A 268 4.43 -1.25 -22.60
C LYS A 268 3.99 -2.48 -21.82
N ASP A 269 4.75 -2.81 -20.79
CA ASP A 269 4.61 -3.99 -19.96
C ASP A 269 4.66 -3.63 -18.47
N ILE A 270 4.79 -4.64 -17.61
CA ILE A 270 4.89 -4.47 -16.16
C ILE A 270 6.13 -3.66 -15.76
N ASN A 271 7.24 -3.78 -16.48
CA ASN A 271 8.50 -3.10 -16.19
C ASN A 271 8.35 -1.59 -16.37
N SER A 272 7.55 -1.16 -17.35
CA SER A 272 7.16 0.24 -17.55
C SER A 272 6.24 0.80 -16.45
N LEU A 273 5.72 -0.06 -15.57
CA LEU A 273 4.81 0.30 -14.48
C LEU A 273 5.50 0.34 -13.11
N LEU A 274 6.79 0.03 -13.02
CA LEU A 274 7.56 0.24 -11.80
C LEU A 274 7.78 1.74 -11.57
N ARG A 275 7.35 2.27 -10.42
CA ARG A 275 7.61 3.68 -10.04
C ARG A 275 8.99 3.79 -9.44
N GLU A 276 9.86 4.63 -10.00
CA GLU A 276 11.15 4.96 -9.37
C GLU A 276 10.92 5.84 -8.12
N ILE A 277 11.19 5.28 -6.95
CA ILE A 277 11.09 5.96 -5.65
C ILE A 277 12.41 6.62 -5.29
N LEU A 278 13.55 5.97 -5.48
CA LEU A 278 14.86 6.60 -5.33
C LEU A 278 15.75 6.28 -6.54
N PRO A 279 16.41 7.27 -7.16
CA PRO A 279 16.45 8.69 -6.78
C PRO A 279 15.12 9.43 -7.02
N GLY A 280 14.32 8.98 -7.99
CA GLY A 280 13.04 9.58 -8.35
C GLY A 280 13.19 10.94 -9.05
N PRO A 281 12.09 11.55 -9.53
CA PRO A 281 12.12 12.86 -10.15
C PRO A 281 12.58 13.94 -9.15
N PRO A 282 13.29 14.99 -9.64
CA PRO A 282 13.59 16.15 -8.82
C PRO A 282 12.29 16.84 -8.38
N LYS A 283 12.33 17.51 -7.23
CA LYS A 283 11.23 18.36 -6.78
C LYS A 283 10.96 19.44 -7.83
N PRO A 284 9.72 19.57 -8.34
CA PRO A 284 9.39 20.66 -9.26
C PRO A 284 9.58 22.03 -8.60
N GLU A 285 9.97 23.02 -9.39
CA GLU A 285 10.11 24.40 -8.92
C GLU A 285 8.75 25.02 -8.58
N GLY A 286 8.75 25.93 -7.59
CA GLY A 286 7.56 26.66 -7.15
C GLY A 286 6.93 26.14 -5.85
N ASP A 287 6.12 27.00 -5.22
CA ASP A 287 5.49 26.71 -3.93
C ASP A 287 4.24 25.82 -4.06
N ALA A 288 3.59 25.86 -5.23
CA ALA A 288 2.40 25.07 -5.55
C ALA A 288 2.69 24.12 -6.71
N VAL A 289 3.00 22.86 -6.38
CA VAL A 289 3.25 21.82 -7.39
C VAL A 289 1.94 21.08 -7.69
N PRO A 290 1.43 21.12 -8.93
CA PRO A 290 0.21 20.42 -9.29
C PRO A 290 0.41 18.89 -9.25
N THR A 291 -0.67 18.15 -9.01
CA THR A 291 -0.69 16.68 -9.12
C THR A 291 -0.24 16.25 -10.51
N GLN A 292 0.67 15.28 -10.56
CA GLN A 292 1.16 14.68 -11.80
C GLN A 292 0.50 13.33 -12.00
N TRP A 293 -0.39 13.22 -12.98
CA TRP A 293 -1.04 11.96 -13.33
C TRP A 293 -0.07 11.03 -14.04
N ARG A 294 -0.01 9.76 -13.60
CA ARG A 294 0.97 8.79 -14.08
C ARG A 294 0.27 7.70 -14.87
N ARG A 295 0.43 7.72 -16.18
CA ARG A 295 -0.10 6.66 -17.05
C ARG A 295 0.75 5.37 -17.00
N TRP A 296 2.04 5.58 -16.78
CA TRP A 296 3.10 4.60 -16.56
C TRP A 296 4.12 5.26 -15.65
N GLY A 297 5.01 4.45 -15.06
CA GLY A 297 6.12 4.91 -14.21
C GLY A 297 5.82 6.21 -13.50
#